data_AF-A0A559QL21-F1
#
_entry.id   AF-A0A559QL21-F1
#
_cell.length_a   1.000
_cell.length_b   1.000
_cell.length_c   1.000
_cell.angle_alpha   90.00
_cell.angle_beta   90.00
_cell.angle_gamma   90.00
#
_symmetry.space_group_name_H-M   'P 1'
#
loop_
_entity.id
_entity.type
_entity.pdbx_description
1 polymer ?
#
loop_
_entity_poly.entity_id
_entity_poly.type
_entity_poly.pdbx_seq_one_letter_code
_entity_poly.pdbx_strand_id
1 'polypeptide(L)'
;MSVVCSAQFLLIRARRELQKSFREQDWDALRNWDTKLGEYLSLAFEDPNRDTVALVEEMETVLKLYAEIVAHLPEQTSREAQLLRAVPNPRRVRPDENH
;
A
#
# COMPACT_ATOMS: atom_id res chain seq x y z
N MET A 1 23.57 -6.74 -7.17
CA MET A 1 23.09 -5.45 -6.64
C MET A 1 21.86 -5.10 -7.45
N SER A 2 20.66 -5.33 -6.93
CA SER A 2 19.43 -4.96 -7.63
C SER A 2 19.32 -3.44 -7.57
N VAL A 3 19.49 -2.78 -8.71
CA VAL A 3 19.33 -1.32 -8.81
C VAL A 3 17.86 -1.06 -8.59
N VAL A 4 17.49 -0.60 -7.39
CA VAL A 4 16.11 -0.26 -7.07
C VAL A 4 15.66 0.79 -8.08
N CYS A 5 14.67 0.44 -8.91
CA CYS A 5 14.17 1.34 -9.93
C CYS A 5 13.70 2.64 -9.27
N SER A 6 13.93 3.77 -9.94
CA SER A 6 13.60 5.10 -9.45
C SER A 6 12.11 5.21 -9.07
N ALA A 7 11.22 4.59 -9.84
CA ALA A 7 9.80 4.48 -9.53
C ALA A 7 9.51 3.73 -8.22
N GLN A 8 10.23 2.63 -7.97
CA GLN A 8 10.08 1.84 -6.74
C GLN A 8 10.59 2.60 -5.51
N PHE A 9 11.68 3.35 -5.65
CA PHE A 9 12.17 4.23 -4.58
C PHE A 9 11.15 5.32 -4.22
N LEU A 10 10.53 5.95 -5.23
CA LEU A 10 9.49 6.96 -5.03
C LEU A 10 8.26 6.37 -4.35
N LEU A 11 7.86 5.15 -4.72
CA LEU A 11 6.76 4.42 -4.10
C LEU A 11 7.02 4.14 -2.62
N ILE A 12 8.20 3.60 -2.28
CA ILE A 12 8.61 3.33 -0.89
C ILE A 12 8.59 4.62 -0.07
N ARG A 13 9.10 5.71 -0.65
CA ARG A 13 9.12 7.01 0.01
C ARG A 13 7.69 7.52 0.27
N ALA A 14 6.83 7.53 -0.73
CA ALA A 14 5.44 7.97 -0.58
C ALA A 14 4.70 7.16 0.48
N ARG A 15 4.89 5.83 0.53
CA ARG A 15 4.32 4.98 1.59
C ARG A 15 4.77 5.41 2.98
N ARG A 16 6.07 5.67 3.17
CA ARG A 16 6.62 6.12 4.47
C ARG A 16 6.06 7.46 4.89
N GLU A 17 5.95 8.41 3.96
CA GLU A 17 5.37 9.72 4.23
C GLU A 17 3.87 9.61 4.54
N LEU A 18 3.13 8.77 3.82
CA LEU A 18 1.72 8.50 4.12
C LEU A 18 1.54 7.91 5.52
N GLN A 19 2.38 6.94 5.91
CA GLN A 19 2.37 6.38 7.25
C GLN A 19 2.70 7.44 8.32
N LYS A 20 3.64 8.34 8.01
CA LYS A 20 4.00 9.43 8.90
C LYS A 20 2.84 10.41 9.08
N SER A 21 2.23 10.87 7.98
CA SER A 21 1.07 11.77 8.02
C SER A 21 -0.10 11.17 8.80
N PHE A 22 -0.32 9.86 8.67
CA PHE A 22 -1.31 9.15 9.48
C PHE A 22 -1.00 9.22 10.99
N ARG A 23 0.25 8.95 11.38
CA ARG A 23 0.68 9.03 12.80
C ARG A 23 0.59 10.44 13.37
N GLU A 24 0.86 11.44 12.54
CA GLU A 24 0.78 12.86 12.91
C GLU A 24 -0.64 13.42 12.83
N GLN A 25 -1.63 12.60 12.42
CA GLN A 25 -3.03 12.99 12.18
C GLN A 25 -3.18 14.15 11.18
N ASP A 26 -2.21 14.31 10.28
CA ASP A 26 -2.23 15.31 9.21
C ASP A 26 -2.99 14.73 8.00
N TRP A 27 -4.31 14.92 8.01
CA TRP A 27 -5.22 14.38 6.99
C TRP A 27 -5.04 15.01 5.60
N ASP A 28 -4.62 16.28 5.53
CA ASP A 28 -4.34 16.95 4.26
C ASP A 28 -3.07 16.38 3.62
N ALA A 29 -2.02 16.19 4.41
CA ALA A 29 -0.82 15.52 3.94
C ALA A 29 -1.09 14.05 3.58
N LEU A 30 -1.91 13.34 4.36
CA LEU A 30 -2.32 11.97 4.07
C LEU A 30 -2.95 11.87 2.67
N ARG A 31 -3.92 12.74 2.36
CA ARG A 31 -4.61 12.79 1.06
C ARG A 31 -3.65 13.11 -0.09
N ASN A 32 -2.73 14.06 0.14
CA ASN A 32 -1.74 14.42 -0.87
C ASN A 32 -0.77 13.28 -1.16
N TRP A 33 -0.34 12.55 -0.14
CA TRP A 33 0.53 11.39 -0.30
C TRP A 33 -0.19 10.19 -0.90
N ASP A 34 -1.48 10.01 -0.61
CA ASP A 34 -2.34 9.00 -1.23
C ASP A 34 -2.41 9.16 -2.75
N THR A 35 -2.64 10.40 -3.21
CA THR A 35 -2.67 10.72 -4.64
C THR A 35 -1.33 10.41 -5.31
N LYS A 36 -0.22 10.84 -4.69
CA LYS A 36 1.14 10.58 -5.19
C LYS A 36 1.51 9.10 -5.18
N LEU A 37 1.01 8.34 -4.21
CA LEU A 37 1.23 6.90 -4.13
C LEU A 37 0.61 6.19 -5.33
N GLY A 38 -0.60 6.59 -5.73
CA GLY A 38 -1.26 6.08 -6.94
C GLY A 38 -0.46 6.38 -8.21
N GLU A 39 0.04 7.61 -8.36
CA GLU A 39 0.90 8.00 -9.48
C GLU A 39 2.19 7.16 -9.53
N TYR A 40 2.86 6.98 -8.39
CA TYR A 40 4.10 6.20 -8.33
C TYR A 40 3.87 4.69 -8.52
N LEU A 41 2.71 4.16 -8.13
CA LEU A 41 2.32 2.80 -8.46
C LEU A 41 2.19 2.63 -9.98
N SER A 42 1.46 3.51 -10.66
CA SER A 42 1.34 3.48 -12.12
C SER A 42 2.71 3.53 -12.80
N LEU A 43 3.59 4.44 -12.37
CA LEU A 43 4.95 4.53 -12.91
C LEU A 43 5.77 3.25 -12.66
N ALA A 44 5.64 2.63 -11.49
CA ALA A 44 6.35 1.40 -11.18
C ALA A 44 5.82 0.19 -11.99
N PHE A 45 4.54 0.20 -12.36
CA PHE A 45 3.96 -0.80 -13.26
C PHE A 45 4.40 -0.61 -14.70
N GLU A 46 4.55 0.63 -15.16
CA GLU A 46 4.98 0.95 -16.53
C GLU A 46 6.50 0.79 -16.74
N ASP A 47 7.29 0.66 -15.66
CA ASP A 47 8.73 0.49 -15.74
C ASP A 47 9.12 -0.86 -16.39
N PRO A 48 9.83 -0.85 -17.54
CA PRO A 48 10.23 -2.07 -18.24
C PRO A 48 11.27 -2.90 -17.47
N ASN A 49 11.97 -2.31 -16.50
CA ASN A 49 12.95 -2.99 -15.66
C ASN A 49 12.41 -3.27 -14.25
N ARG A 50 11.09 -3.22 -14.05
CA ARG A 50 10.48 -3.42 -12.73
C ARG A 50 10.86 -4.78 -12.13
N ASP A 51 11.26 -4.75 -10.87
CA ASP A 51 11.30 -5.95 -10.05
C ASP A 51 9.87 -6.30 -9.61
N THR A 52 9.27 -7.28 -10.29
CA THR A 52 7.86 -7.63 -10.07
C THR A 52 7.62 -8.18 -8.66
N VAL A 53 8.58 -8.92 -8.10
CA VAL A 53 8.44 -9.46 -6.73
C VAL A 53 8.45 -8.30 -5.74
N ALA A 54 9.43 -7.41 -5.86
CA ALA A 54 9.57 -6.30 -4.93
C ALA A 54 8.45 -5.25 -5.08
N LEU A 55 7.87 -5.08 -6.28
CA LEU A 55 6.68 -4.27 -6.50
C LEU A 55 5.45 -4.85 -5.80
N VAL A 56 5.23 -6.16 -5.91
CA VAL A 56 4.11 -6.85 -5.24
C VAL A 56 4.26 -6.79 -3.71
N GLU A 57 5.47 -6.95 -3.17
CA GLU A 57 5.73 -6.80 -1.74
C GLU A 57 5.42 -5.37 -1.24
N GLU A 58 5.78 -4.35 -2.00
CA GLU A 58 5.42 -2.97 -1.65
C GLU A 58 3.91 -2.73 -1.74
N MET A 59 3.21 -3.31 -2.72
CA MET A 59 1.74 -3.25 -2.78
C MET A 59 1.07 -3.90 -1.58
N GLU A 60 1.53 -5.10 -1.17
CA GLU A 60 1.02 -5.74 0.05
C GLU A 60 1.21 -4.84 1.28
N THR A 61 2.34 -4.14 1.35
CA THR A 61 2.66 -3.24 2.46
C THR A 61 1.78 -1.98 2.45
N VAL A 62 1.52 -1.42 1.26
CA VAL A 62 0.57 -0.32 1.07
C VAL A 62 -0.84 -0.72 1.51
N LEU A 63 -1.32 -1.89 1.10
CA LEU A 63 -2.65 -2.38 1.47
C LEU A 63 -2.79 -2.60 2.98
N LYS A 64 -1.76 -3.14 3.63
CA LYS A 64 -1.71 -3.26 5.10
C LYS A 64 -1.82 -1.90 5.78
N LEU A 65 -1.12 -0.89 5.27
CA LEU A 65 -1.18 0.47 5.81
C LEU A 65 -2.60 1.06 5.69
N TYR A 66 -3.28 0.89 4.55
CA TYR A 66 -4.68 1.30 4.43
C TYR A 66 -5.61 0.55 5.38
N ALA A 67 -5.41 -0.76 5.56
CA ALA A 67 -6.18 -1.54 6.52
C ALA A 67 -5.97 -1.02 7.95
N GLU A 68 -4.75 -0.67 8.33
CA GLU A 68 -4.44 -0.03 9.61
C GLU A 68 -5.14 1.33 9.76
N ILE A 69 -5.08 2.20 8.74
CA ILE A 69 -5.74 3.50 8.76
C ILE A 69 -7.25 3.33 8.99
N VAL A 70 -7.90 2.44 8.23
CA VAL A 70 -9.33 2.14 8.35
C VAL A 70 -9.66 1.50 9.71
N ALA A 71 -8.77 0.69 10.28
CA ALA A 71 -8.95 0.10 11.61
C ALA A 71 -8.90 1.13 12.74
N HIS A 72 -8.16 2.23 12.57
CA HIS A 72 -8.01 3.29 13.57
C HIS A 72 -9.03 4.42 13.43
N LEU A 73 -9.75 4.51 12.31
CA LEU A 73 -10.88 5.42 12.19
C LEU A 73 -11.97 5.03 13.21
N PRO A 74 -12.57 6.00 13.93
CA PRO A 74 -13.59 5.71 14.92
C PRO A 74 -14.78 4.99 14.28
N GLU A 75 -15.38 4.03 15.01
CA GLU A 75 -16.48 3.17 14.53
C GLU A 75 -17.68 3.96 13.98
N GLN A 76 -17.77 5.25 14.33
CA GLN A 76 -18.85 6.15 13.94
C GLN A 76 -18.67 6.75 12.53
N THR A 77 -17.51 6.62 11.88
CA THR A 77 -17.23 7.39 10.67
C THR A 77 -17.77 6.75 9.39
N SER A 78 -18.01 5.44 9.29
CA SER A 78 -18.66 4.83 8.10
C SER A 78 -19.07 3.36 8.28
N ARG A 79 -20.31 3.03 7.90
CA ARG A 79 -20.80 1.64 7.74
C ARG A 79 -19.92 0.78 6.81
N GLU A 80 -19.20 1.41 5.88
CA GLU A 80 -18.29 0.75 4.93
C GLU A 80 -16.97 0.29 5.59
N ALA A 81 -16.50 0.95 6.64
CA ALA A 81 -15.30 0.54 7.38
C ALA A 81 -15.50 -0.79 8.12
N GLN A 82 -16.74 -1.10 8.55
CA GLN A 82 -17.09 -2.41 9.11
C GLN A 82 -16.98 -3.54 8.09
N LEU A 83 -17.32 -3.29 6.82
CA LEU A 83 -17.24 -4.30 5.76
C LEU A 83 -15.80 -4.62 5.37
N LEU A 84 -14.92 -3.61 5.30
CA LEU A 84 -13.50 -3.83 5.00
C LEU A 84 -12.76 -4.57 6.12
N ARG A 85 -13.11 -4.32 7.39
CA ARG A 85 -12.58 -5.07 8.55
C ARG A 85 -13.01 -6.55 8.55
N ALA A 86 -14.12 -6.88 7.90
CA ALA A 86 -14.63 -8.24 7.79
C ALA A 86 -13.98 -9.05 6.65
N VAL A 87 -13.11 -8.43 5.84
CA VAL A 87 -12.40 -9.15 4.78
C VAL A 87 -11.29 -10.00 5.41
N PRO A 88 -11.38 -11.34 5.37
CA PRO A 88 -10.28 -12.18 5.83
C PRO A 88 -9.06 -11.94 4.95
N ASN A 89 -7.91 -11.74 5.60
CA ASN A 89 -6.61 -11.58 4.94
C ASN A 89 -6.48 -12.64 3.82
N PRO A 90 -6.25 -12.27 2.56
CA PRO A 90 -6.18 -13.25 1.48
C PRO A 90 -5.10 -14.27 1.84
N ARG A 91 -5.52 -15.52 2.08
CA ARG A 91 -4.59 -16.63 2.25
C ARG A 91 -3.73 -16.63 1.00
N ARG A 92 -2.42 -16.35 1.16
CA ARG A 92 -1.43 -16.55 0.11
C ARG A 92 -1.65 -17.97 -0.44
N VAL A 93 -2.19 -18.07 -1.65
CA VAL A 93 -2.27 -19.33 -2.37
C VAL A 93 -0.83 -19.70 -2.65
N ARG A 94 -0.32 -20.69 -1.90
CA ARG A 94 1.00 -21.26 -2.18
C ARG A 94 0.92 -21.90 -3.57
N PRO A 95 1.79 -21.53 -4.53
CA PRO A 95 1.90 -22.30 -5.75
C PRO A 95 2.57 -23.63 -5.39
N ASP A 96 2.00 -24.71 -5.92
CA ASP A 96 2.54 -26.08 -6.00
C ASP A 96 2.47 -26.97 -4.76
N GLU A 97 1.35 -27.70 -4.66
CA GLU A 97 1.35 -29.12 -4.29
C GLU A 97 0.47 -29.88 -5.29
N ASN A 98 1.04 -30.17 -6.48
CA ASN A 98 0.55 -31.21 -7.38
C ASN A 98 1.78 -31.97 -7.93
N HIS A 99 2.15 -33.03 -7.21
CA HIS A 99 2.89 -34.16 -7.75
C HIS A 99 2.49 -35.44 -7.01
#